data_AF-X1Q2I3-F1
#
_entry.id   AF-X1Q2I3-F1
#
_cell.length_a   1.000
_cell.length_b   1.000
_cell.length_c   1.000
_cell.angle_alpha   90.00
_cell.angle_beta   90.00
_cell.angle_gamma   90.00
#
_symmetry.space_group_name_H-M   'P 1'
#
loop_
_entity.id
_entity.type
_entity.pdbx_description
1 polymer ?
#
loop_
_entity_poly.entity_id
_entity_poly.type
_entity_poly.pdbx_seq_one_letter_code
_entity_poly.pdbx_strand_id
1 'polypeptide(L)'
;MQAEIVAIGTELLLGEIVDTNSAWIAQRLTTIGLDLYYTTTVGDNLGRIADALRRGLARSNVVITTGGFGAHRGRRHSPSGGRGD
;
A
#
# COMPACT_ATOMS: atom_id res chain seq x y z
N MET A 1 2.03 18.93 -12.85
CA MET A 1 2.00 17.50 -13.25
C MET A 1 1.27 16.76 -12.14
N GLN A 2 0.35 15.86 -12.46
CA GLN A 2 -0.53 15.25 -11.45
C GLN A 2 -0.06 13.86 -11.05
N ALA A 3 0.00 13.61 -9.75
CA ALA A 3 0.33 12.34 -9.16
C ALA A 3 -0.87 11.74 -8.43
N GLU A 4 -0.85 10.41 -8.29
CA GLU A 4 -1.72 9.65 -7.39
C GLU A 4 -0.88 8.68 -6.56
N ILE A 5 -1.25 8.51 -5.29
CA ILE A 5 -0.69 7.48 -4.43
C ILE A 5 -1.71 6.34 -4.30
N VAL A 6 -1.26 5.09 -4.50
CA VAL A 6 -2.04 3.87 -4.28
C VAL A 6 -1.42 3.09 -3.11
N ALA A 7 -2.04 3.17 -1.94
CA ALA A 7 -1.62 2.44 -0.75
C ALA A 7 -2.28 1.05 -0.71
N ILE A 8 -1.46 0.01 -0.65
CA ILE A 8 -1.89 -1.40 -0.73
C ILE A 8 -1.70 -2.05 0.64
N GLY A 9 -2.79 -2.48 1.26
CA GLY A 9 -2.77 -3.22 2.52
C GLY A 9 -4.17 -3.39 3.08
N THR A 10 -4.53 -4.62 3.44
CA THR A 10 -5.84 -4.90 4.07
C THR A 10 -5.93 -4.27 5.46
N GLU A 11 -4.83 -4.28 6.20
CA GLU A 11 -4.65 -3.64 7.51
C GLU A 11 -4.87 -2.12 7.47
N LEU A 12 -4.55 -1.47 6.33
CA LEU A 12 -4.83 -0.05 6.12
C LEU A 12 -6.33 0.20 5.95
N LEU A 13 -7.03 -0.68 5.22
CA LEU A 13 -8.49 -0.59 5.05
C LEU A 13 -9.25 -0.88 6.34
N LEU A 14 -8.72 -1.80 7.16
CA LEU A 14 -9.31 -2.18 8.45
C LEU A 14 -8.98 -1.16 9.55
N GLY A 15 -8.09 -0.19 9.29
CA GLY A 15 -7.66 0.80 10.27
C GLY A 15 -6.78 0.23 11.37
N GLU A 16 -6.21 -0.96 11.18
CA GLU A 16 -5.26 -1.58 12.12
C GLU A 16 -3.92 -0.84 12.12
N ILE A 17 -3.55 -0.28 10.96
CA ILE A 17 -2.36 0.55 10.78
C ILE A 17 -2.77 1.87 10.13
N VAL A 18 -2.23 2.98 10.64
CA VAL A 18 -2.39 4.30 10.04
C VAL A 18 -1.44 4.44 8.84
N ASP A 19 -1.96 4.86 7.69
CA ASP A 19 -1.17 5.13 6.49
C ASP A 19 -0.32 6.41 6.64
N THR A 20 0.85 6.27 7.26
CA THR A 20 1.84 7.35 7.39
C THR A 20 2.71 7.51 6.13
N ASN A 21 2.79 6.48 5.29
CA ASN A 21 3.59 6.48 4.06
C ASN A 21 3.01 7.47 3.05
N SER A 22 1.70 7.42 2.80
CA SER A 22 1.04 8.34 1.87
C SER A 22 1.22 9.80 2.30
N ALA A 23 1.09 10.09 3.60
CA ALA A 23 1.33 11.44 4.13
C ALA A 23 2.78 11.90 3.92
N TRP A 24 3.76 11.03 4.17
CA TRP A 24 5.19 11.31 4.00
C TRP A 24 5.56 11.54 2.53
N ILE A 25 4.97 10.78 1.60
CA ILE A 25 5.18 10.94 0.16
C ILE A 25 4.52 12.23 -0.33
N ALA A 26 3.26 12.48 0.06
CA ALA A 26 2.53 13.69 -0.33
C ALA A 26 3.32 14.96 0.00
N GLN A 27 3.90 15.04 1.21
CA GLN A 27 4.74 16.17 1.61
C GLN A 27 5.93 16.39 0.66
N ARG A 28 6.57 15.31 0.19
CA ARG A 28 7.72 15.39 -0.73
C ARG A 28 7.32 15.75 -2.15
N LEU A 29 6.18 15.24 -2.62
CA LEU A 29 5.68 15.59 -3.96
C LEU A 29 5.44 17.09 -4.08
N THR A 30 4.89 17.71 -3.03
CA THR A 30 4.72 19.16 -2.97
C THR A 30 6.05 19.89 -3.07
N THR A 31 7.13 19.40 -2.43
CA THR A 31 8.45 20.04 -2.50
C THR A 31 9.09 20.03 -3.89
N ILE A 32 8.67 19.12 -4.77
CA ILE A 32 9.17 18.98 -6.14
C ILE A 32 8.17 19.49 -7.20
N GLY A 33 7.09 20.14 -6.77
CA GLY A 33 6.09 20.74 -7.68
C GLY A 33 5.17 19.72 -8.35
N LEU A 34 4.95 18.54 -7.77
CA LEU A 34 3.93 17.60 -8.21
C LEU A 34 2.66 17.77 -7.37
N ASP A 35 1.54 17.91 -8.07
CA ASP A 35 0.22 18.04 -7.45
C ASP A 35 -0.34 16.65 -7.17
N LEU A 36 -0.69 16.38 -5.92
CA LEU A 36 -1.36 15.13 -5.51
C LEU A 36 -2.85 15.38 -5.39
N TYR A 37 -3.65 14.81 -6.31
CA TYR A 37 -5.11 14.98 -6.29
C TYR A 37 -5.85 13.79 -5.69
N TYR A 38 -5.21 12.62 -5.69
CA TYR A 38 -5.82 11.40 -5.20
C TYR A 38 -4.85 10.57 -4.39
N THR A 39 -5.42 9.99 -3.34
CA THR A 39 -4.81 8.95 -2.53
C THR A 39 -5.83 7.82 -2.48
N THR A 40 -5.46 6.63 -2.94
CA THR A 40 -6.35 5.47 -3.03
C THR A 40 -5.81 4.35 -2.16
N THR A 41 -6.58 3.90 -1.17
CA THR A 41 -6.24 2.72 -0.37
C THR A 41 -6.97 1.50 -0.93
N VAL A 42 -6.25 0.39 -1.13
CA VAL A 42 -6.80 -0.89 -1.61
C VAL A 42 -6.27 -2.07 -0.79
N GLY A 43 -7.09 -3.11 -0.65
CA GLY A 43 -6.66 -4.36 -0.01
C GLY A 43 -5.84 -5.24 -0.95
N ASP A 44 -5.20 -6.28 -0.41
CA ASP A 44 -4.20 -7.14 -1.06
C ASP A 44 -4.77 -8.15 -2.09
N ASN A 45 -5.84 -7.76 -2.78
CA ASN A 45 -6.39 -8.55 -3.88
C ASN A 45 -5.84 -8.04 -5.21
N LEU A 46 -5.22 -8.94 -5.98
CA LEU A 46 -4.59 -8.59 -7.26
C LEU A 46 -5.54 -7.88 -8.24
N GLY A 47 -6.82 -8.29 -8.31
CA GLY A 47 -7.81 -7.64 -9.16
C GLY A 47 -8.10 -6.20 -8.71
N ARG A 48 -8.26 -5.98 -7.41
CA ARG A 48 -8.48 -4.64 -6.85
C ARG A 48 -7.28 -3.71 -7.06
N ILE A 49 -6.07 -4.24 -6.89
CA ILE A 49 -4.82 -3.50 -7.14
C ILE A 49 -4.75 -3.12 -8.63
N ALA A 50 -4.95 -4.08 -9.54
CA ALA A 50 -4.91 -3.82 -10.97
C ALA A 50 -5.93 -2.76 -11.40
N ASP A 51 -7.14 -2.80 -10.87
CA ASP A 51 -8.17 -1.81 -11.19
C ASP A 51 -7.86 -0.42 -10.62
N ALA A 52 -7.29 -0.33 -9.42
CA ALA A 52 -6.85 0.94 -8.85
C ALA A 52 -5.70 1.55 -9.66
N LEU A 53 -4.73 0.74 -10.06
CA LEU A 53 -3.64 1.17 -10.92
C LEU A 53 -4.14 1.66 -12.28
N ARG A 54 -5.07 0.92 -12.91
CA ARG A 54 -5.69 1.36 -14.18
C ARG A 54 -6.38 2.71 -14.04
N ARG A 55 -7.16 2.90 -12.97
CA ARG A 55 -7.84 4.18 -12.71
C ARG A 55 -6.84 5.31 -12.45
N GLY A 56 -5.79 5.06 -11.66
CA GLY A 56 -4.76 6.06 -11.38
C GLY A 56 -3.99 6.47 -12.64
N LEU A 57 -3.57 5.50 -13.44
CA LEU A 57 -2.88 5.76 -14.71
C LEU A 57 -3.75 6.48 -15.73
N ALA A 58 -5.08 6.33 -15.68
CA ALA A 58 -6.00 7.02 -16.57
C ALA A 58 -6.18 8.51 -16.24
N ARG A 59 -5.91 8.93 -15.00
CA ARG A 59 -6.17 10.30 -14.51
C ARG A 59 -4.95 11.03 -13.96
N SER A 60 -3.79 10.38 -13.91
CA SER A 60 -2.56 10.95 -13.35
C SER A 60 -1.36 10.65 -14.25
N ASN A 61 -0.40 11.58 -14.28
CA ASN A 61 0.83 11.41 -15.03
C ASN A 61 1.80 10.46 -14.32
N VAL A 62 1.70 10.39 -12.99
CA VAL A 62 2.54 9.56 -12.12
C VAL A 62 1.66 8.81 -11.14
N VAL A 63 1.89 7.51 -10.99
CA VAL A 63 1.25 6.68 -9.96
C VAL A 63 2.34 6.11 -9.06
N ILE A 64 2.19 6.31 -7.76
CA ILE A 64 3.13 5.84 -6.74
C ILE A 64 2.42 4.79 -5.90
N THR A 65 2.95 3.58 -5.84
CA THR A 65 2.40 2.53 -5.00
C THR A 65 3.16 2.43 -3.68
N THR A 66 2.45 2.20 -2.59
CA THR A 66 3.03 1.90 -1.27
C THR A 66 2.37 0.67 -0.68
N GLY A 67 3.03 0.00 0.27
CA GLY A 67 2.51 -1.24 0.85
C GLY A 67 2.60 -2.45 -0.10
N GLY A 68 1.91 -3.53 0.22
CA GLY A 68 1.98 -4.79 -0.53
C GLY A 68 3.07 -5.78 -0.08
N PHE A 69 3.78 -5.50 1.02
CA PHE A 69 4.56 -6.52 1.71
C PHE A 69 3.64 -7.30 2.66
N GLY A 70 2.94 -8.29 2.12
CA GLY A 70 2.39 -9.39 2.91
C GLY A 70 3.52 -10.22 3.54
N ALA A 71 4.33 -9.63 4.43
CA ALA A 71 5.52 -10.27 5.00
C ALA A 71 5.26 -10.94 6.36
N HIS A 72 3.99 -11.20 6.72
CA HIS A 72 3.67 -11.81 8.03
C HIS A 72 2.93 -13.17 7.95
N ARG A 73 2.63 -13.71 6.76
CA ARG A 73 2.33 -15.15 6.63
C ARG A 73 3.63 -15.97 6.61
N GLY A 74 4.44 -15.80 7.65
CA GLY A 74 5.75 -16.43 7.78
C GLY A 74 6.33 -16.51 9.19
N ARG A 75 5.66 -15.97 10.22
CA ARG A 75 5.94 -16.36 11.61
C ARG A 75 4.80 -17.24 12.11
N ARG A 76 4.70 -18.45 11.56
CA ARG A 76 4.21 -19.55 12.40
C ARG A 76 5.23 -19.66 13.53
N HIS A 77 4.90 -19.17 14.72
CA HIS A 77 5.36 -19.92 15.89
C HIS A 77 4.87 -21.34 15.65
N SER A 78 5.77 -22.29 15.37
CA SER A 78 5.46 -23.69 15.56
C SER A 78 5.41 -23.90 17.07
N PRO A 79 4.25 -24.18 17.69
CA PRO A 79 4.26 -24.79 18.99
C PRO A 79 4.44 -26.30 18.77
N SER A 80 5.37 -26.89 19.53
CA SER A 80 5.48 -28.32 19.83
C SER A 80 6.07 -29.29 18.78
N GLY A 81 6.93 -30.16 19.31
CA GLY A 81 7.48 -31.38 18.73
C GLY A 81 8.94 -31.51 19.18
N GLY A 82 9.36 -32.39 20.07
CA GLY A 82 8.76 -33.50 20.80
C GLY A 82 9.91 -34.12 21.62
N ARG A 83 9.59 -34.84 22.71
CA ARG A 83 10.56 -35.68 23.41
C ARG A 83 11.00 -36.86 22.51
N GLY A 84 12.21 -37.37 22.78
CA GLY A 84 12.93 -38.42 22.05
C GLY A 84 14.17 -37.77 21.46
N ASP A 85 15.38 -37.95 21.99
CA ASP A 85 16.01 -39.19 22.47
C ASP A 85 16.80 -38.97 23.79
#